data_AF-A0A973PQW7-F1
#
_entry.id   AF-A0A973PQW7-F1
#
_cell.length_a   1.000
_cell.length_b   1.000
_cell.length_c   1.000
_cell.angle_alpha   90.00
_cell.angle_beta   90.00
_cell.angle_gamma   90.00
#
_symmetry.space_group_name_H-M   'P 1'
#
loop_
_entity.id
_entity.type
_entity.pdbx_description
1 polymer ?
#
loop_
_entity_poly.entity_id
_entity_poly.type
_entity_poly.pdbx_seq_one_letter_code
_entity_poly.pdbx_strand_id
1 'polypeptide(L)'
;GDGVAVVWAGPVGASQALSTLAREMIELLTGPLRERFRECASDDCPLVFVDSSRPGARRWCAMERCGNRHKLRALRARRASEA
;
A
#
# COMPACT_ATOMS: atom_id res chain seq x y z
N GLY A 1 46.15 18.06 2.79
CA GLY A 1 44.73 18.45 2.87
C GLY A 1 44.00 17.45 2.03
N ASP A 2 43.68 16.32 2.63
CA ASP A 2 43.60 15.07 1.90
C ASP A 2 42.17 14.90 1.41
N GLY A 3 41.98 15.23 0.13
CA GLY A 3 40.68 15.12 -0.52
C GLY A 3 40.31 13.65 -0.67
N VAL A 4 39.37 13.18 0.14
CA VAL A 4 38.74 11.88 -0.08
C VAL A 4 37.96 11.95 -1.39
N ALA A 5 38.41 11.19 -2.39
CA ALA A 5 37.67 11.01 -3.62
C ALA A 5 36.40 10.20 -3.32
N VAL A 6 35.23 10.83 -3.49
CA VAL A 6 33.95 10.11 -3.43
C VAL A 6 33.78 9.37 -4.75
N VAL A 7 33.89 8.04 -4.70
CA VAL A 7 33.56 7.17 -5.84
C VAL A 7 32.10 6.76 -5.71
N TRP A 8 31.29 7.08 -6.71
CA TRP A 8 29.94 6.57 -6.81
C TRP A 8 30.00 5.06 -7.04
N ALA A 9 29.40 4.28 -6.15
CA ALA A 9 29.25 2.85 -6.37
C ALA A 9 28.48 2.60 -7.68
N GLY A 10 28.81 1.51 -8.37
CA GLY A 10 28.11 1.07 -9.57
C GLY A 10 26.60 0.94 -9.36
N PRO A 11 25.84 0.69 -10.44
CA PRO A 11 24.38 0.63 -10.36
C PRO A 11 23.92 -0.36 -9.28
N VAL A 12 22.90 0.03 -8.53
CA VAL A 12 22.31 -0.79 -7.46
C VAL A 12 21.90 -2.15 -8.04
N GLY A 13 22.48 -3.22 -7.52
CA GLY A 13 22.12 -4.58 -7.93
C GLY A 13 20.72 -4.95 -7.44
N ALA A 14 20.05 -5.86 -8.17
CA ALA A 14 18.71 -6.34 -7.79
C ALA A 14 18.66 -6.87 -6.35
N SER A 15 19.68 -7.62 -5.91
CA SER A 15 19.76 -8.14 -4.54
C SER A 15 19.88 -7.02 -3.50
N GLN A 16 20.60 -5.93 -3.80
CA GLN A 16 20.72 -4.79 -2.88
C GLN A 16 19.38 -4.04 -2.76
N ALA A 17 18.67 -3.88 -3.87
CA ALA A 17 17.33 -3.30 -3.88
C ALA A 17 16.33 -4.17 -3.09
N LEU A 18 16.34 -5.48 -3.32
CA LEU A 18 15.48 -6.43 -2.60
C LEU A 18 15.79 -6.47 -1.10
N SER A 19 17.07 -6.44 -0.70
CA SER A 19 17.45 -6.37 0.71
C SER A 19 16.95 -5.09 1.39
N THR A 20 16.97 -3.96 0.67
CA THR A 20 16.42 -2.70 1.16
C THR A 20 14.91 -2.82 1.34
N LEU A 21 14.19 -3.27 0.32
CA LEU A 21 12.74 -3.49 0.40
C LEU A 21 12.35 -4.47 1.50
N ALA A 22 13.08 -5.57 1.67
CA ALA A 22 12.83 -6.55 2.71
C ALA A 22 12.97 -5.94 4.11
N ARG A 23 13.99 -5.12 4.35
CA ARG A 23 14.17 -4.41 5.62
C ARG A 23 13.02 -3.45 5.91
N GLU A 24 12.63 -2.63 4.93
CA GLU A 24 11.50 -1.70 5.08
C GLU A 24 10.18 -2.45 5.35
N MET A 25 9.97 -3.58 4.67
CA MET A 25 8.79 -4.42 4.91
C MET A 25 8.80 -5.05 6.31
N ILE A 26 9.94 -5.51 6.80
CA ILE A 26 10.06 -6.00 8.18
C ILE A 26 9.68 -4.89 9.16
N GLU A 27 10.27 -3.69 9.01
CA GLU A 27 9.97 -2.56 9.89
C GLU A 27 8.48 -2.18 9.84
N LEU A 28 7.86 -2.19 8.67
CA LEU A 28 6.44 -1.92 8.51
C LEU A 28 5.56 -2.96 9.22
N LEU A 29 5.92 -4.25 9.10
CA LEU A 29 5.13 -5.37 9.62
C LEU A 29 5.33 -5.59 11.12
N THR A 30 6.48 -5.21 11.68
CA THR A 30 6.76 -5.35 13.12
C THR A 30 6.62 -4.05 13.90
N GLY A 31 6.56 -2.91 13.20
CA GLY A 31 6.56 -1.58 13.80
C GLY A 31 5.18 -1.05 14.20
N PRO A 32 5.08 0.26 14.51
CA PRO A 32 3.85 0.91 14.98
C PRO A 32 2.70 0.86 13.97
N LEU A 33 3.01 0.70 12.68
CA LEU A 33 2.02 0.64 11.61
C LEU A 33 1.47 -0.77 11.36
N ARG A 34 1.93 -1.80 12.10
CA ARG A 34 1.53 -3.19 11.86
C ARG A 34 0.01 -3.38 11.84
N GLU A 35 -0.73 -2.73 12.75
CA GLU A 35 -2.19 -2.85 12.84
C GLU A 35 -2.94 -2.02 11.78
N ARG A 36 -2.20 -1.14 11.09
CA ARG A 36 -2.69 -0.32 9.98
C ARG A 36 -2.36 -0.95 8.62
N PHE A 37 -1.55 -2.00 8.57
CA PHE A 37 -1.34 -2.77 7.34
C PHE A 37 -2.54 -3.68 7.10
N ARG A 38 -3.25 -3.45 5.99
CA ARG A 38 -4.53 -4.08 5.69
C ARG A 38 -4.58 -4.57 4.25
N GLU A 39 -5.33 -5.63 4.02
CA GLU A 39 -5.76 -6.03 2.69
C GLU A 39 -6.93 -5.16 2.21
N CYS A 40 -7.00 -4.94 0.90
CA CYS A 40 -8.16 -4.31 0.27
C CYS A 40 -9.41 -5.19 0.48
N ALA A 41 -10.49 -4.61 0.99
CA ALA A 41 -11.73 -5.35 1.25
C ALA A 41 -12.52 -5.76 -0.02
N SER A 42 -11.90 -5.72 -1.20
CA SER A 42 -12.55 -6.01 -2.48
C SER A 42 -12.17 -7.41 -2.91
N ASP A 43 -13.18 -8.23 -3.21
CA ASP A 43 -13.00 -9.66 -3.52
C ASP A 43 -12.04 -9.93 -4.69
N ASP A 44 -11.88 -8.95 -5.58
CA ASP A 44 -11.08 -8.99 -6.81
C ASP A 44 -9.80 -8.11 -6.74
N CYS A 45 -9.31 -7.77 -5.54
CA CYS A 45 -8.16 -6.88 -5.38
C CYS A 45 -7.10 -7.44 -4.43
N PRO A 46 -5.93 -7.90 -4.93
CA PRO A 46 -4.88 -8.50 -4.10
C PRO A 46 -3.97 -7.45 -3.42
N LEU A 47 -4.33 -6.17 -3.48
CA LEU A 47 -3.47 -5.11 -2.97
C LEU A 47 -3.59 -4.99 -1.44
N VAL A 48 -2.45 -4.86 -0.80
CA VAL A 48 -2.30 -4.43 0.59
C VAL A 48 -2.01 -2.94 0.65
N PHE A 49 -2.37 -2.29 1.76
CA PHE A 49 -2.11 -0.87 1.98
C PHE A 49 -1.90 -0.56 3.46
N VAL A 50 -1.23 0.54 3.73
CA VAL A 50 -1.16 1.13 5.07
C VAL A 50 -2.29 2.13 5.22
N ASP A 51 -3.07 1.97 6.28
CA ASP A 51 -4.16 2.87 6.62
C ASP A 51 -3.64 4.16 7.27
N SER A 52 -3.29 5.11 6.41
CA SER A 52 -2.91 6.48 6.79
C SER A 52 -4.11 7.39 7.09
N SER A 53 -5.34 6.86 7.08
CA SER A 53 -6.51 7.68 7.42
C SER A 53 -6.49 8.05 8.89
N ARG A 54 -6.96 9.27 9.19
CA ARG A 54 -7.06 9.77 10.57
C ARG A 54 -7.79 8.79 11.51
N PRO A 55 -8.96 8.23 11.17
CA PRO A 55 -9.63 7.25 12.03
C PRO A 55 -9.03 5.83 11.97
N GLY A 56 -8.16 5.51 11.01
CA GLY A 56 -7.63 4.15 10.84
C GLY A 56 -8.71 3.13 10.42
N ALA A 57 -9.71 3.59 9.68
CA ALA A 57 -10.89 2.82 9.26
C ALA A 57 -11.02 2.69 7.72
N ARG A 58 -9.93 2.88 6.98
CA ARG A 58 -9.92 2.73 5.52
C ARG A 58 -10.07 1.25 5.16
N ARG A 59 -10.99 0.96 4.24
CA ARG A 59 -11.28 -0.40 3.77
C ARG A 59 -10.71 -0.73 2.38
N TRP A 60 -10.32 0.28 1.61
CA TRP A 60 -10.03 0.13 0.17
C TRP A 60 -8.62 0.65 -0.16
N CYS A 61 -7.88 -0.07 -1.00
CA CYS A 61 -6.51 0.29 -1.40
C CYS A 61 -6.36 1.66 -2.08
N ALA A 62 -7.45 2.20 -2.65
CA ALA A 62 -7.55 3.52 -3.29
C ALA A 62 -9.03 3.89 -3.44
N MET A 63 -9.37 5.17 -3.25
CA MET A 63 -10.74 5.65 -3.43
C MET A 63 -11.10 5.63 -4.92
N GLU A 64 -10.17 6.05 -5.77
CA GLU A 64 -10.29 6.16 -7.23
C GLU A 64 -10.59 4.81 -7.89
N ARG A 65 -10.07 3.72 -7.30
CA ARG A 65 -10.21 2.35 -7.81
C ARG A 65 -11.27 1.56 -7.04
N CYS A 66 -10.92 1.02 -5.87
CA CYS A 66 -11.79 0.08 -5.14
C CYS A 66 -12.95 0.76 -4.43
N GLY A 67 -12.73 1.95 -3.86
CA GLY A 67 -13.81 2.72 -3.24
C GLY A 67 -14.92 3.09 -4.23
N ASN A 68 -14.56 3.55 -5.44
CA ASN A 68 -15.51 3.91 -6.48
C ASN A 68 -16.26 2.68 -7.04
N ARG A 69 -15.56 1.56 -7.30
CA ARG A 69 -16.23 0.31 -7.72
C ARG A 69 -17.29 -0.12 -6.70
N HIS A 70 -16.99 -0.09 -5.41
CA HIS A 70 -17.95 -0.42 -4.36
C HIS A 70 -19.16 0.53 -4.35
N LYS A 71 -18.94 1.85 -4.44
CA LYS A 71 -20.03 2.84 -4.52
C LYS A 71 -20.97 2.58 -5.71
N LEU A 72 -20.41 2.27 -6.89
CA LEU A 72 -21.18 1.97 -8.09
C LEU A 72 -21.98 0.67 -7.95
N ARG A 73 -21.38 -0.39 -7.41
CA ARG A 73 -22.09 -1.66 -7.11
C ARG A 73 -23.27 -1.40 -6.17
N ALA A 74 -23.07 -0.66 -5.09
CA ALA A 74 -24.12 -0.32 -4.13
C ALA A 74 -25.23 0.56 -4.74
N LEU A 75 -24.89 1.51 -5.61
CA LEU A 75 -25.89 2.32 -6.34
C LEU A 75 -26.75 1.46 -7.27
N ARG A 76 -26.13 0.54 -8.02
CA ARG A 76 -26.86 -0.38 -8.93
C ARG A 76 -27.78 -1.32 -8.16
N ALA A 77 -27.32 -1.89 -7.05
CA ALA A 77 -28.12 -2.76 -6.21
C ALA A 77 -29.37 -2.05 -5.66
N ARG A 78 -29.23 -0.81 -5.18
CA ARG A 78 -30.36 0.01 -4.72
C ARG A 78 -31.38 0.29 -5.83
N ARG A 79 -30.92 0.68 -7.01
CA ARG A 79 -31.80 0.90 -8.17
C ARG A 79 -32.52 -0.37 -8.61
N ALA A 80 -31.88 -1.54 -8.48
CA ALA A 80 -32.49 -2.82 -8.80
C ALA A 80 -33.52 -3.27 -7.76
N SER A 81 -33.41 -2.84 -6.49
CA SER A 81 -34.43 -3.11 -5.47
C SER A 81 -35.61 -2.14 -5.49
N GLU A 82 -35.47 -1.02 -6.21
CA GLU A 82 -36.52 0.01 -6.39
C GLU A 82 -37.37 -0.22 -7.65
N ALA A 83 -36.98 -1.17 -8.50
CA ALA A 83 -37.67 -1.57 -9.73
C ALA A 83 -38.44 -2.88 -9.53
#